data_AF-A0A2V9ZYS6-F1
#
_entry.id   AF-A0A2V9ZYS6-F1
#
_cell.length_a   1.000
_cell.length_b   1.000
_cell.length_c   1.000
_cell.angle_alpha   90.00
_cell.angle_beta   90.00
_cell.angle_gamma   90.00
#
_symmetry.space_group_name_H-M   'P 1'
#
loop_
_entity.id
_entity.type
_entity.pdbx_description
1 polymer ?
#
loop_
_entity_poly.entity_id
_entity_poly.type
_entity_poly.pdbx_seq_one_letter_code
_entity_poly.pdbx_strand_id
1 'polypeptide(L)'
;MKALTLALLLSLPLPQAAPPLRKPAGQVTRSARKGGKWYFTATGHAVYCYGPVMYVTEVQGGLKRVATFCQGDKPIVQLKD
;
A
#
# COMPACT_ATOMS: atom_id res chain seq x y z
N MET A 1 -5.37 2.23 -55.59
CA MET A 1 -4.47 1.30 -54.88
C MET A 1 -3.78 1.94 -53.65
N LYS A 2 -4.48 2.77 -52.85
CA LYS A 2 -3.90 3.48 -51.69
C LYS A 2 -4.69 3.33 -50.38
N ALA A 3 -5.91 2.78 -50.44
CA ALA A 3 -6.76 2.60 -49.26
C ALA A 3 -6.40 1.34 -48.44
N LEU A 4 -5.90 0.29 -49.10
CA LEU A 4 -5.54 -0.98 -48.46
C LEU A 4 -4.36 -0.86 -47.49
N THR A 5 -3.45 0.08 -47.72
CA THR A 5 -2.29 0.30 -46.85
C THR A 5 -2.66 0.98 -45.55
N LEU A 6 -3.74 1.77 -45.50
CA LEU A 6 -4.20 2.42 -44.27
C LEU A 6 -4.87 1.43 -43.32
N ALA A 7 -5.64 0.48 -43.87
CA ALA A 7 -6.32 -0.55 -43.09
C ALA A 7 -5.32 -1.45 -42.33
N LEU A 8 -4.12 -1.67 -42.89
CA LEU A 8 -3.07 -2.46 -42.26
C LEU A 8 -2.42 -1.78 -41.05
N LEU A 9 -2.45 -0.44 -40.98
CA LEU A 9 -1.86 0.31 -39.86
C LEU A 9 -2.79 0.32 -38.63
N LEU A 10 -4.10 0.22 -38.87
CA LEU A 10 -5.14 0.17 -37.82
C LEU A 10 -5.29 -1.21 -37.18
N SER A 11 -4.75 -2.27 -37.79
CA SER A 11 -4.77 -3.64 -37.24
C SER A 11 -3.57 -3.97 -36.35
N LEU A 12 -2.62 -3.04 -36.16
CA LEU A 12 -1.52 -3.26 -35.24
C LEU A 12 -2.00 -3.16 -33.78
N PRO A 13 -1.72 -4.17 -32.94
CA PRO A 13 -2.07 -4.12 -31.53
C PRO A 13 -1.32 -2.99 -30.85
N LEU A 14 -2.05 -2.08 -30.20
CA LEU A 14 -1.46 -1.00 -29.44
C LEU A 14 -0.63 -1.57 -28.28
N PRO A 15 0.67 -1.22 -28.15
CA PRO A 15 1.46 -1.63 -27.01
C PRO A 15 0.86 -0.99 -25.75
N GLN A 16 0.28 -1.82 -24.88
CA GLN A 16 -0.22 -1.37 -23.59
C GLN A 16 1.00 -1.01 -22.73
N ALA A 17 1.16 0.28 -22.44
CA ALA A 17 2.17 0.75 -21.53
C ALA A 17 1.88 0.15 -20.14
N ALA A 18 2.79 -0.71 -19.66
CA ALA A 18 2.66 -1.29 -18.34
C ALA A 18 2.64 -0.17 -17.29
N PRO A 19 1.71 -0.18 -16.32
CA PRO A 19 1.68 0.83 -15.29
C PRO A 19 2.99 0.81 -14.49
N PRO A 20 3.51 1.98 -14.07
CA PRO A 20 4.74 2.05 -13.32
C PRO A 20 4.59 1.27 -12.01
N LEU A 21 5.50 0.32 -11.78
CA LEU A 21 5.59 -0.41 -10.52
C LEU A 21 5.91 0.59 -9.40
N ARG A 22 4.91 0.94 -8.59
CA ARG A 22 5.13 1.76 -7.39
C ARG A 22 6.02 0.97 -6.43
N LYS A 23 7.31 1.31 -6.39
CA LYS A 23 8.19 0.83 -5.33
C LYS A 23 7.67 1.39 -4.00
N PRO A 24 7.55 0.58 -2.93
CA PRO A 24 7.26 1.10 -1.61
C PRO A 24 8.24 2.24 -1.31
N ALA A 25 7.71 3.43 -1.01
CA ALA A 25 8.53 4.53 -0.55
C ALA A 25 9.39 4.03 0.62
N GLY A 26 10.68 4.31 0.56
CA GLY A 26 11.72 3.64 1.34
C GLY A 26 11.45 3.57 2.84
N GLN A 27 12.21 2.67 3.47
CA GLN A 27 12.31 2.47 4.91
C GLN A 27 12.11 3.81 5.63
N VAL A 28 11.02 3.93 6.38
CA VAL A 28 10.73 5.14 7.16
C VAL A 28 11.87 5.27 8.16
N THR A 29 12.90 6.02 7.76
CA THR A 29 14.01 6.34 8.63
C THR A 29 13.41 7.04 9.82
N ARG A 30 13.80 6.56 10.99
CA ARG A 30 13.37 6.97 12.32
C ARG A 30 13.66 8.46 12.52
N SER A 31 12.87 9.32 11.88
CA SER A 31 12.64 10.67 12.32
C SER A 31 12.03 10.51 13.70
N ALA A 32 12.73 10.96 14.73
CA ALA A 32 12.21 11.05 16.09
C ALA A 32 11.05 12.05 16.10
N ARG A 33 9.92 11.66 15.50
CA ARG A 33 8.69 12.44 15.54
C ARG A 33 8.26 12.49 17.00
N LYS A 34 8.04 13.69 17.52
CA LYS A 34 7.54 13.87 18.88
C LYS A 34 6.13 13.27 18.94
N GLY A 35 5.97 12.21 19.71
CA GLY A 35 4.68 11.58 19.98
C GLY A 35 4.51 10.18 19.39
N GLY A 36 3.43 9.54 19.82
CA GLY A 36 3.05 8.18 19.46
C GLY A 36 2.22 7.56 20.58
N LYS A 37 1.60 6.43 20.30
CA LYS A 37 0.72 5.72 21.23
C LYS A 37 1.10 4.25 21.27
N TRP A 38 0.93 3.66 22.44
CA TRP A 38 0.97 2.21 22.60
C TRP A 38 -0.37 1.63 22.17
N TYR A 39 -0.30 0.56 21.39
CA TYR A 39 -1.46 -0.20 20.94
C TYR A 39 -1.27 -1.67 21.23
N PHE A 40 -2.37 -2.36 21.53
CA PHE A 40 -2.36 -3.81 21.61
C PHE A 40 -2.62 -4.40 20.23
N THR A 41 -1.74 -5.27 19.78
CA THR A 41 -1.83 -5.91 18.46
C THR A 41 -2.83 -7.06 18.49
N ALA A 42 -3.41 -7.40 17.34
CA ALA A 42 -4.25 -8.58 17.20
C ALA A 42 -3.50 -9.89 17.58
N THR A 43 -2.17 -9.89 17.45
CA THR A 43 -1.30 -11.01 17.84
C THR A 43 -0.97 -11.09 19.33
N GLY A 44 -1.45 -10.16 20.16
CA GLY A 44 -1.33 -10.28 21.62
C GLY A 44 -0.14 -9.58 22.28
N HIS A 45 0.57 -8.70 21.58
CA HIS A 45 1.66 -7.90 22.18
C HIS A 45 1.41 -6.40 22.03
N ALA A 46 2.08 -5.58 22.84
CA ALA A 46 2.01 -4.13 22.73
C ALA A 46 3.03 -3.60 21.71
N VAL A 47 2.62 -2.63 20.88
CA VAL A 47 3.48 -1.97 19.90
C VAL A 47 3.34 -0.46 20.00
N TYR A 48 4.46 0.26 19.87
CA TYR A 48 4.47 1.72 19.82
C TYR A 48 4.38 2.20 18.37
N CYS A 49 3.36 2.99 18.03
CA CYS A 49 3.19 3.55 16.70
C CYS A 49 3.00 5.07 16.77
N TYR A 50 3.55 5.78 15.78
CA TYR A 50 3.50 7.24 15.67
C TYR A 50 2.61 7.73 14.52
N GLY A 51 2.02 6.81 13.77
CA GLY A 51 1.06 7.08 12.71
C GLY A 51 -0.40 7.14 13.15
N PRO A 52 -1.30 7.55 12.25
CA PRO A 52 -2.73 7.41 12.47
C PRO A 52 -3.16 5.94 12.53
N VAL A 53 -4.31 5.72 13.17
CA VAL A 53 -5.06 4.47 13.10
C VAL A 53 -6.09 4.60 12.00
N MET A 54 -6.17 3.61 11.12
CA MET A 54 -7.10 3.60 9.99
C MET A 54 -7.73 2.22 9.79
N TYR A 55 -8.86 2.19 9.08
CA TYR A 55 -9.45 0.94 8.61
C TYR A 55 -8.96 0.67 7.19
N VAL A 56 -8.52 -0.56 6.94
CA VAL A 56 -8.13 -1.01 5.60
C VAL A 56 -9.02 -2.18 5.19
N THR A 57 -9.36 -2.24 3.91
CA THR A 57 -10.13 -3.34 3.34
C THR A 57 -9.31 -4.62 3.32
N GLU A 58 -9.95 -5.71 3.68
CA GLU A 58 -9.43 -7.05 3.55
C GLU A 58 -9.87 -7.67 2.23
N VAL A 59 -9.07 -8.62 1.73
CA VAL A 59 -9.35 -9.32 0.46
C VAL A 59 -10.71 -10.01 0.48
N GLN A 60 -11.16 -10.45 1.66
CA GLN A 60 -12.46 -11.11 1.86
C GLN A 60 -13.62 -10.12 2.11
N GLY A 61 -13.40 -8.81 1.92
CA GLY A 61 -14.45 -7.78 2.05
C GLY A 61 -14.66 -7.22 3.46
N GLY A 62 -13.85 -7.61 4.44
CA GLY A 62 -13.86 -7.05 5.80
C GLY A 62 -13.11 -5.72 5.92
N LEU A 63 -13.27 -5.05 7.06
CA LEU A 63 -12.42 -3.91 7.46
C LEU A 63 -11.59 -4.31 8.67
N LYS A 64 -10.28 -4.10 8.60
CA LYS A 64 -9.39 -4.27 9.75
C LYS A 64 -8.83 -2.95 10.22
N ARG A 65 -8.83 -2.74 11.54
CA ARG A 65 -8.24 -1.57 12.18
C ARG A 65 -6.73 -1.74 12.30
N VAL A 66 -5.95 -0.83 11.74
CA VAL A 66 -4.49 -0.91 11.71
C VAL A 66 -3.88 0.39 12.23
N ALA A 67 -2.80 0.29 12.99
CA ALA A 67 -1.90 1.41 13.25
C ALA A 67 -0.80 1.44 12.19
N THR A 68 -0.43 2.65 11.77
CA THR A 68 0.63 2.88 10.78
C THR A 68 1.87 3.44 11.45
N PHE A 69 3.00 3.27 10.78
CA PHE A 69 4.30 3.72 11.24
C PHE A 69 4.62 3.20 12.65
N CYS A 70 4.68 1.87 12.80
CA CYS A 70 4.97 1.19 14.06
C CYS A 70 6.46 0.87 14.23
N GLN A 71 6.93 0.81 15.49
CA GLN A 71 8.27 0.31 15.79
C GLN A 71 8.35 -1.21 15.61
N GLY A 72 9.48 -1.70 15.08
CA GLY A 72 9.73 -3.12 14.80
C GLY A 72 9.73 -3.42 13.30
N ASP A 73 9.51 -4.68 12.95
CA ASP A 73 9.66 -5.17 11.57
C ASP A 73 8.46 -4.84 10.67
N LYS A 74 7.28 -4.64 11.28
CA LYS A 74 6.02 -4.40 10.57
C LYS A 74 5.64 -2.92 10.71
N PRO A 75 5.77 -2.10 9.65
CA PRO A 75 5.40 -0.68 9.71
C PRO A 75 3.90 -0.44 9.78
N ILE A 76 3.08 -1.48 9.52
CA ILE A 76 1.63 -1.46 9.67
C ILE A 76 1.25 -2.67 10.49
N VAL A 77 0.53 -2.46 11.60
CA VAL A 77 0.16 -3.52 12.53
C VAL A 77 -1.34 -3.50 12.77
N GLN A 78 -1.97 -4.68 12.67
CA GLN A 78 -3.38 -4.84 13.01
C GLN A 78 -3.57 -4.72 14.52
N LEU A 79 -4.50 -3.87 14.91
CA LEU A 79 -4.84 -3.66 16.30
C LEU A 79 -5.85 -4.71 16.75
N LYS A 80 -5.80 -5.04 18.03
CA LYS A 80 -6.93 -5.64 18.71
C LYS A 80 -8.01 -4.54 18.84
N ASP A 81 -9.24 -4.89 18.54
CA ASP A 81 -10.38 -3.96 18.63
C ASP A 81 -10.54 -3.37 20.03
#